data_AF-A0AA43BUD6-F1
#
_entry.id   AF-A0AA43BUD6-F1
#
_cell.length_a   1.000
_cell.length_b   1.000
_cell.length_c   1.000
_cell.angle_alpha   90.00
_cell.angle_beta   90.00
_cell.angle_gamma   90.00
#
_symmetry.space_group_name_H-M   'P 1'
#
loop_
_entity.id
_entity.type
_entity.pdbx_description
1 polymer ?
#
loop_
_entity_poly.entity_id
_entity_poly.type
_entity_poly.pdbx_seq_one_letter_code
_entity_poly.pdbx_strand_id
1 'polypeptide(L)'
;MSRLFVLSLLALAGFVVGGCQPGIGDSCGSSTDCSATGERQCDRAQPGGYCTVVGCNADTCPGRSICVEWRFIPSRTAETWCMKPCSRDGDCRTAYLCASPSQITREGTRSEVELPEEERIARTIDLEDEKASAMICAALVDVPALAVRDAGVEPDTDAQ
;
A
#
# COMPACT_ATOMS: atom_id res chain seq x y z
N MET A 1 -62.77 6.10 5.29
CA MET A 1 -61.86 5.37 4.39
C MET A 1 -60.68 6.23 3.88
N SER A 2 -60.22 7.27 4.60
CA SER A 2 -59.23 8.23 4.04
C SER A 2 -58.27 8.83 5.07
N ARG A 3 -57.81 8.03 6.05
CA ARG A 3 -56.79 8.47 7.04
C ARG A 3 -55.74 7.41 7.35
N LEU A 4 -56.01 6.13 7.06
CA LEU A 4 -55.09 5.01 7.29
C LEU A 4 -54.03 4.84 6.19
N PHE A 5 -54.20 5.49 5.03
CA PHE A 5 -53.25 5.35 3.90
C PHE A 5 -52.07 6.32 3.94
N VAL A 6 -52.12 7.37 4.77
CA VAL A 6 -51.08 8.42 4.79
C VAL A 6 -49.90 8.05 5.70
N LEU A 7 -50.05 7.09 6.61
CA LEU A 7 -49.03 6.72 7.59
C LEU A 7 -48.10 5.57 7.16
N SER A 8 -48.36 4.91 6.02
CA SER A 8 -47.53 3.79 5.53
C SER A 8 -46.43 4.19 4.53
N LEU A 9 -46.28 5.48 4.21
CA LEU A 9 -45.30 5.98 3.23
C LEU A 9 -43.99 6.50 3.86
N LEU A 10 -43.83 6.38 5.18
CA LEU A 10 -42.68 6.93 5.93
C LEU A 10 -41.68 5.85 6.42
N ALA A 11 -41.56 4.73 5.70
CA ALA A 11 -40.80 3.55 6.18
C ALA A 11 -39.67 3.02 5.28
N LEU A 12 -39.30 3.68 4.18
CA LEU A 12 -38.24 3.18 3.28
C LEU A 12 -37.30 4.30 2.79
N ALA A 13 -36.32 4.67 3.60
CA ALA A 13 -35.14 5.41 3.12
C ALA A 13 -33.94 5.27 4.08
N GLY A 14 -33.63 4.04 4.48
CA GLY A 14 -32.39 3.72 5.20
C GLY A 14 -31.41 3.00 4.27
N PHE A 15 -30.93 3.67 3.22
CA PHE A 15 -29.81 3.14 2.43
C PHE A 15 -28.54 3.29 3.28
N VAL A 16 -28.16 2.21 3.96
CA VAL A 16 -26.84 2.12 4.59
C VAL A 16 -25.82 2.07 3.46
N VAL A 17 -25.22 3.23 3.14
CA VAL A 17 -24.07 3.28 2.24
C VAL A 17 -22.87 2.76 3.02
N GLY A 18 -22.77 1.44 3.10
CA GLY A 18 -21.52 0.78 3.50
C GLY A 18 -20.51 0.96 2.38
N GLY A 19 -19.82 2.10 2.34
CA GLY A 19 -18.67 2.27 1.47
C GLY A 19 -17.60 1.25 1.88
N CYS A 20 -17.14 0.42 0.96
CA CYS A 20 -15.97 -0.42 1.20
C CYS A 20 -14.81 0.52 1.59
N GLN A 21 -14.29 0.37 2.81
CA GLN A 21 -13.17 1.19 3.24
C GLN A 21 -11.92 0.75 2.45
N PRO A 22 -11.22 1.69 1.78
CA PRO A 22 -9.98 1.44 1.07
C PRO A 22 -8.97 0.63 1.90
N GLY A 23 -8.36 -0.35 1.26
CA GLY A 23 -7.36 -1.25 1.82
C GLY A 23 -5.93 -0.71 1.70
N ILE A 24 -5.00 -1.41 2.34
CA ILE A 24 -3.57 -1.14 2.15
C ILE A 24 -3.18 -1.47 0.71
N GLY A 25 -2.53 -0.52 0.05
CA GLY A 25 -2.09 -0.60 -1.34
C GLY A 25 -3.09 -0.17 -2.41
N ASP A 26 -4.25 0.35 -2.01
CA ASP A 26 -5.17 1.02 -2.93
C ASP A 26 -4.62 2.38 -3.38
N SER A 27 -4.99 2.82 -4.58
CA SER A 27 -4.65 4.13 -5.12
C SER A 27 -5.36 5.24 -4.37
N CYS A 28 -4.71 6.39 -4.22
CA CYS A 28 -5.29 7.53 -3.50
C CYS A 28 -4.78 8.85 -4.05
N GLY A 29 -5.64 9.86 -4.02
CA GLY A 29 -5.25 11.24 -4.27
C GLY A 29 -4.91 11.97 -2.98
N SER A 30 -5.45 11.57 -1.83
CA SER A 30 -5.32 12.22 -0.52
C SER A 30 -5.56 11.22 0.62
N SER A 31 -5.12 11.53 1.84
CA SER A 31 -5.30 10.62 2.99
C SER A 31 -6.77 10.36 3.34
N THR A 32 -7.69 11.30 3.04
CA THR A 32 -9.13 11.09 3.21
C THR A 32 -9.69 10.03 2.26
N ASP A 33 -9.01 9.78 1.13
CA ASP A 33 -9.36 8.69 0.21
C ASP A 33 -8.97 7.32 0.76
N CYS A 34 -8.17 7.25 1.84
CA CYS A 34 -7.75 5.99 2.48
C CYS A 34 -8.50 5.72 3.78
N SER A 35 -8.76 6.78 4.56
CA SER A 35 -9.50 6.71 5.82
C SER A 35 -10.02 8.10 6.19
N ALA A 36 -11.33 8.23 6.37
CA ALA A 36 -11.94 9.48 6.86
C ALA A 36 -11.58 9.77 8.34
N THR A 37 -11.19 8.74 9.10
CA THR A 37 -10.81 8.84 10.53
C THR A 37 -9.30 8.98 10.74
N GLY A 38 -8.49 8.93 9.67
CA GLY A 38 -7.04 9.10 9.73
C GLY A 38 -6.25 7.85 10.10
N GLU A 39 -6.87 6.67 10.11
CA GLU A 39 -6.21 5.38 10.39
C GLU A 39 -5.19 4.99 9.31
N ARG A 40 -5.34 5.54 8.10
CA ARG A 40 -4.45 5.33 6.95
C ARG A 40 -4.12 6.65 6.30
N GLN A 41 -2.93 6.72 5.71
CA GLN A 41 -2.41 7.88 5.01
C GLN A 41 -2.15 7.52 3.54
N CYS A 42 -2.26 8.52 2.67
CA CYS A 42 -1.91 8.37 1.27
C CYS A 42 -0.43 8.70 1.06
N ASP A 43 0.39 7.69 0.77
CA ASP A 43 1.76 7.91 0.30
C ASP A 43 1.72 8.34 -1.17
N ARG A 44 1.87 9.65 -1.39
CA ARG A 44 1.91 10.27 -2.72
C ARG A 44 3.29 10.21 -3.38
N ALA A 45 4.33 9.77 -2.67
CA ALA A 45 5.61 9.52 -3.31
C ALA A 45 5.55 8.28 -4.21
N GLN A 46 4.54 7.43 -4.04
CA GLN A 46 4.34 6.26 -4.88
C GLN A 46 3.46 6.54 -6.10
N PRO A 47 3.66 5.81 -7.21
CA PRO A 47 2.87 5.98 -8.43
C PRO A 47 1.36 5.83 -8.26
N GLY A 48 0.60 6.90 -8.50
CA GLY A 48 -0.86 6.90 -8.35
C GLY A 48 -1.35 6.84 -6.90
N GLY A 49 -0.46 7.11 -5.94
CA GLY A 49 -0.73 7.07 -4.50
C GLY A 49 -0.85 5.65 -3.95
N TYR A 50 -0.54 5.50 -2.66
CA TYR A 50 -0.61 4.22 -1.98
C TYR A 50 -1.18 4.38 -0.57
N CYS A 51 -2.36 3.83 -0.31
CA CYS A 51 -2.92 3.81 1.04
C CYS A 51 -2.11 2.91 1.96
N THR A 52 -1.60 3.47 3.06
CA THR A 52 -0.71 2.76 4.00
C THR A 52 -0.87 3.25 5.43
N VAL A 53 -0.21 2.59 6.38
CA VAL A 53 0.02 3.07 7.74
C VAL A 53 1.52 3.31 7.88
N VAL A 54 1.88 4.54 8.26
CA VAL A 54 3.26 4.96 8.48
C VAL A 54 3.64 4.70 9.94
N GLY A 55 4.88 4.29 10.19
CA GLY A 55 5.38 4.09 11.55
C GLY A 55 4.81 2.83 12.23
N CYS A 56 4.54 1.78 11.46
CA CYS A 56 4.11 0.49 12.03
C CYS A 56 5.23 -0.13 12.89
N ASN A 57 4.81 -0.88 13.92
CA ASN A 57 5.65 -1.81 14.64
C ASN A 57 5.35 -3.24 14.17
N ALA A 58 6.21 -4.18 14.58
CA ALA A 58 6.00 -5.61 14.34
C ALA A 58 4.56 -6.06 14.66
N ASP A 59 3.94 -6.74 13.69
CA ASP A 59 2.61 -7.33 13.73
C ASP A 59 1.44 -6.34 13.95
N THR A 60 1.69 -5.04 13.85
CA THR A 60 0.64 -4.00 14.06
C THR A 60 -0.12 -3.61 12.79
N CYS A 61 0.35 -4.05 11.62
CA CYS A 61 -0.32 -3.74 10.36
C CYS A 61 -1.71 -4.40 10.26
N PRO A 62 -2.74 -3.68 9.80
CA PRO A 62 -4.11 -4.20 9.78
C PRO A 62 -4.30 -5.29 8.71
N GLY A 63 -5.16 -6.26 9.02
CA GLY A 63 -5.48 -7.37 8.13
C GLY A 63 -4.28 -8.29 7.93
N ARG A 64 -3.93 -8.55 6.66
CA ARG A 64 -2.75 -9.35 6.28
C ARG A 64 -1.59 -8.48 5.78
N SER A 65 -1.64 -7.17 6.04
CA SER A 65 -0.60 -6.25 5.59
C SER A 65 0.70 -6.47 6.37
N ILE A 66 1.83 -6.19 5.72
CA ILE A 66 3.17 -6.53 6.21
C ILE A 66 3.87 -5.25 6.68
N CYS A 67 4.43 -5.24 7.88
CA CYS A 67 5.24 -4.13 8.35
C CYS A 67 6.66 -4.24 7.79
N VAL A 68 7.01 -3.29 6.92
CA VAL A 68 8.30 -3.27 6.22
C VAL A 68 9.08 -2.05 6.64
N GLU A 69 10.32 -2.27 7.06
CA GLU A 69 11.28 -1.22 7.37
C GLU A 69 12.16 -0.96 6.15
N TRP A 70 12.21 0.30 5.73
CA TRP A 70 12.96 0.80 4.58
C TRP A 70 14.15 1.64 5.05
N ARG A 71 15.25 1.63 4.30
CA ARG A 71 16.46 2.44 4.56
C ARG A 71 17.01 2.24 5.98
N PHE A 72 16.98 1.00 6.46
CA PHE A 72 17.38 0.63 7.83
C PHE A 72 18.89 0.72 8.10
N ILE A 73 19.70 1.07 7.08
CA ILE A 73 21.14 1.32 7.21
C ILE A 73 21.47 2.73 6.67
N PRO A 74 21.95 3.67 7.50
CA PRO A 74 22.04 3.56 8.96
C PRO A 74 20.63 3.59 9.61
N SER A 75 20.47 2.99 10.80
CA SER A 75 19.15 2.85 11.45
C SER A 75 18.38 4.17 11.67
N ARG A 76 19.07 5.30 11.77
CA ARG A 76 18.44 6.62 11.93
C ARG A 76 17.65 7.11 10.71
N THR A 77 17.81 6.47 9.55
CA THR A 77 17.04 6.77 8.33
C THR A 77 15.92 5.76 8.09
N ALA A 78 15.72 4.83 9.03
CA ALA A 78 14.70 3.80 8.91
C ALA A 78 13.30 4.41 8.96
N GLU A 79 12.45 3.95 8.05
CA GLU A 79 11.02 4.28 8.04
C GLU A 79 10.22 2.99 7.89
N THR A 80 9.14 2.85 8.65
CA THR A 80 8.29 1.66 8.58
C THR A 80 6.94 1.97 7.92
N TRP A 81 6.50 1.05 7.08
CA TRP A 81 5.29 1.22 6.26
C TRP A 81 4.55 -0.11 6.16
N CYS A 82 3.22 -0.07 6.27
CA CYS A 82 2.39 -1.24 6.00
C CYS A 82 2.25 -1.44 4.49
N MET A 83 2.69 -2.61 4.01
CA MET A 83 2.69 -3.00 2.61
C MET A 83 1.66 -4.10 2.35
N LYS A 84 1.10 -4.11 1.15
CA LYS A 84 0.09 -5.09 0.72
C LYS A 84 0.82 -6.40 0.39
N PRO A 85 0.39 -7.54 0.94
CA PRO A 85 0.99 -8.82 0.59
C PRO A 85 0.60 -9.25 -0.84
N CYS A 86 1.44 -10.06 -1.46
CA CYS A 86 1.18 -10.61 -2.80
C CYS A 86 1.80 -12.00 -2.95
N SER A 87 1.35 -12.76 -3.95
CA SER A 87 1.96 -14.03 -4.34
C SER A 87 2.57 -13.99 -5.74
N ARG A 88 2.13 -13.05 -6.58
CA ARG A 88 2.62 -12.80 -7.94
C ARG A 88 2.36 -11.35 -8.35
N ASP A 89 3.03 -10.89 -9.39
CA ASP A 89 2.92 -9.50 -9.86
C ASP A 89 1.48 -9.07 -10.18
N GLY A 90 0.66 -9.99 -10.69
CA GLY A 90 -0.75 -9.73 -11.01
C GLY A 90 -1.68 -9.54 -9.79
N ASP A 91 -1.17 -9.67 -8.56
CA ASP A 91 -1.92 -9.29 -7.35
C ASP A 91 -1.71 -7.81 -6.99
N CYS A 92 -0.67 -7.20 -7.58
CA CYS A 92 -0.32 -5.81 -7.43
C CYS A 92 -0.98 -4.95 -8.50
N ARG A 93 -1.11 -3.65 -8.21
CA ARG A 93 -1.63 -2.67 -9.18
C ARG A 93 -0.60 -2.46 -10.28
N THR A 94 -1.05 -1.98 -11.45
CA THR A 94 -0.18 -1.42 -12.47
C THR A 94 0.82 -0.44 -11.84
N ALA A 95 2.09 -0.53 -12.26
CA ALA A 95 3.24 0.16 -11.69
C ALA A 95 3.86 -0.45 -10.41
N TYR A 96 3.41 -1.63 -9.99
CA TYR A 96 3.94 -2.33 -8.81
C TYR A 96 4.30 -3.78 -9.16
N LEU A 97 5.37 -4.27 -8.54
CA LEU A 97 5.80 -5.66 -8.65
C LEU A 97 5.68 -6.35 -7.30
N CYS A 98 5.47 -7.66 -7.35
CA CYS A 98 5.42 -8.50 -6.16
C CYS A 98 6.82 -8.98 -5.82
N ALA A 99 7.43 -8.42 -4.77
CA ALA A 99 8.82 -8.72 -4.39
C ALA A 99 8.94 -9.06 -2.91
N SER A 100 9.87 -9.96 -2.58
CA SER A 100 10.32 -10.10 -1.19
C SER A 100 11.11 -8.85 -0.81
N PRO A 101 10.92 -8.27 0.40
CA PRO A 101 11.79 -7.21 0.89
C PRO A 101 13.28 -7.56 0.82
N SER A 102 13.63 -8.85 0.98
CA SER A 102 15.02 -9.33 0.88
C SER A 102 15.63 -9.29 -0.53
N GLN A 103 14.81 -9.03 -1.55
CA GLN A 103 15.21 -8.92 -2.95
C GLN A 103 15.24 -7.47 -3.45
N ILE A 104 14.88 -6.48 -2.63
CA ILE A 104 14.81 -5.08 -3.05
C ILE A 104 16.16 -4.41 -2.81
N THR A 105 16.81 -3.99 -3.90
CA THR A 105 18.12 -3.32 -3.88
C THR A 105 18.01 -1.88 -3.38
N ARG A 106 19.15 -1.25 -3.10
CA ARG A 106 19.23 0.19 -2.77
C ARG A 106 18.80 1.11 -3.89
N GLU A 107 18.87 0.64 -5.12
CA GLU A 107 18.44 1.36 -6.32
C GLU A 107 16.93 1.23 -6.55
N GLY A 108 16.21 0.45 -5.73
CA GLY A 108 14.77 0.23 -5.87
C GLY A 108 14.43 -0.75 -7.01
N THR A 109 15.36 -1.63 -7.37
CA THR A 109 15.17 -2.72 -8.34
C THR A 109 14.90 -4.06 -7.65
N ARG A 110 14.37 -5.03 -8.40
CA ARG A 110 14.19 -6.41 -7.90
C ARG A 110 15.38 -7.27 -8.30
N SER A 111 16.08 -7.83 -7.32
CA SER A 111 17.08 -8.88 -7.53
C SER A 111 16.41 -10.25 -7.74
N GLU A 112 16.94 -11.05 -8.66
CA GLU A 112 16.54 -12.45 -8.85
C GLU A 112 17.01 -13.35 -7.70
N VAL A 113 18.06 -12.92 -6.98
CA VAL A 113 18.66 -13.63 -5.85
C VAL A 113 18.46 -12.87 -4.54
N GLU A 114 18.52 -13.58 -3.42
CA GLU A 114 18.50 -12.94 -2.11
C GLU A 114 19.77 -12.10 -1.88
N LEU A 115 19.59 -10.87 -1.42
CA LEU A 115 20.66 -9.90 -1.24
C LEU A 115 21.26 -9.98 0.18
N PRO A 116 22.58 -9.74 0.34
CA PRO A 116 23.19 -9.54 1.65
C PRO A 116 22.58 -8.30 2.33
N GLU A 117 22.67 -8.23 3.67
CA GLU A 117 21.98 -7.21 4.44
C GLU A 117 22.35 -5.78 4.03
N GLU A 118 23.63 -5.54 3.73
CA GLU A 118 24.12 -4.25 3.27
C GLU A 118 23.65 -3.83 1.87
N GLU A 119 23.10 -4.73 1.05
CA GLU A 119 22.61 -4.39 -0.30
C GLU A 119 21.08 -4.21 -0.33
N ARG A 120 20.39 -4.66 0.72
CA ARG A 120 18.94 -4.51 0.86
C ARG A 120 18.58 -3.09 1.27
N ILE A 121 17.53 -2.55 0.67
CA ILE A 121 16.90 -1.32 1.17
C ILE A 121 15.74 -1.60 2.12
N ALA A 122 15.14 -2.79 2.05
CA ALA A 122 13.93 -3.15 2.80
C ALA A 122 14.12 -4.44 3.59
N ARG A 123 13.41 -4.56 4.72
CA ARG A 123 13.25 -5.82 5.45
C ARG A 123 11.88 -5.88 6.12
N THR A 124 11.33 -7.09 6.24
CA THR A 124 10.15 -7.32 7.07
C THR A 124 10.53 -7.26 8.55
N ILE A 125 9.70 -6.62 9.37
CA ILE A 125 9.90 -6.59 10.83
C ILE A 125 8.76 -7.28 11.61
N ASP A 126 7.76 -7.81 10.92
CA ASP A 126 6.75 -8.70 11.50
C ASP A 126 7.39 -10.00 12.02
N LEU A 127 6.86 -10.51 13.13
CA LEU A 127 7.39 -11.70 13.81
C LEU A 127 6.58 -12.96 13.49
N GLU A 128 5.33 -12.80 13.04
CA GLU A 128 4.51 -13.93 12.60
C GLU A 128 5.12 -14.58 11.36
N ASP A 129 5.40 -15.89 11.39
CA ASP A 129 6.11 -16.62 10.32
C ASP A 129 5.51 -16.40 8.92
N GLU A 130 4.17 -16.38 8.84
CA GLU A 130 3.45 -16.15 7.59
C GLU A 130 3.68 -14.73 7.03
N LYS A 131 3.87 -13.74 7.90
CA LYS A 131 4.14 -12.35 7.51
C LYS A 131 5.63 -12.10 7.27
N ALA A 132 6.50 -12.68 8.11
CA ALA A 132 7.94 -12.55 8.02
C ALA A 132 8.49 -13.00 6.64
N SER A 133 7.83 -14.01 6.04
CA SER A 133 8.19 -14.57 4.73
C SER A 133 7.36 -14.02 3.55
N ALA A 134 6.44 -13.07 3.81
CA ALA A 134 5.53 -12.56 2.78
C ALA A 134 6.24 -11.65 1.76
N MET A 135 5.83 -11.78 0.50
CA MET A 135 6.16 -10.79 -0.54
C MET A 135 5.18 -9.62 -0.47
N ILE A 136 5.62 -8.46 -0.96
CA ILE A 136 4.88 -7.21 -0.92
C ILE A 136 4.73 -6.59 -2.32
N CYS A 137 3.67 -5.81 -2.50
CA CYS A 137 3.56 -4.93 -3.66
C CYS A 137 4.39 -3.67 -3.44
N ALA A 138 5.42 -3.47 -4.26
CA ALA A 138 6.29 -2.29 -4.21
C ALA A 138 6.41 -1.64 -5.59
N ALA A 139 6.46 -0.32 -5.62
CA ALA A 139 6.79 0.44 -6.82
C ALA A 139 8.31 0.41 -7.02
N LEU A 140 8.76 -0.45 -7.94
CA LEU A 140 10.17 -0.65 -8.26
C LEU A 140 10.54 0.09 -9.54
N VAL A 141 11.79 0.52 -9.67
CA VAL A 141 12.25 1.30 -10.84
C VAL A 141 12.29 0.48 -12.13
N ASP A 142 12.28 -0.85 -12.02
CA ASP A 142 12.23 -1.77 -13.17
C ASP A 142 10.84 -1.86 -13.82
N VAL A 143 9.83 -1.21 -13.23
CA VAL A 143 8.51 -1.16 -13.85
C VAL A 143 8.60 -0.30 -15.12
N PRO A 144 8.25 -0.85 -16.30
CA PRO A 144 8.40 -0.12 -17.56
C PRO A 144 7.68 1.23 -17.51
N ALA A 145 8.35 2.29 -17.95
CA ALA A 145 7.87 3.67 -17.88
C ALA A 145 6.45 3.88 -18.46
N LEU A 146 6.01 3.03 -19.40
CA LEU A 146 4.64 3.05 -19.92
C LEU A 146 3.59 2.71 -18.83
N ALA A 147 3.87 1.74 -17.96
CA ALA A 147 3.01 1.40 -16.82
C ALA A 147 2.99 2.52 -15.76
N VAL A 148 4.09 3.26 -15.63
CA VAL A 148 4.21 4.42 -14.73
C VAL A 148 3.39 5.61 -15.25
N ARG A 149 3.43 5.87 -16.57
CA ARG A 149 2.65 6.92 -17.24
C ARG A 149 1.14 6.64 -17.19
N ASP A 150 0.73 5.39 -17.39
CA ASP A 150 -0.67 4.98 -17.26
C ASP A 150 -1.18 5.06 -15.80
N ALA A 151 -0.26 4.99 -14.81
CA ALA A 151 -0.57 5.20 -13.40
C ALA A 151 -0.63 6.68 -12.99
N GLY A 152 -0.50 7.62 -13.94
CA GLY A 152 -0.62 9.06 -13.70
C GLY A 152 0.63 9.71 -13.08
N VAL A 153 1.80 9.08 -13.19
CA VAL A 153 3.08 9.67 -12.79
C VAL A 153 3.75 10.31 -13.99
N GLU A 154 3.86 11.63 -13.99
CA GLU A 154 4.74 12.33 -14.92
C GLU A 154 6.20 12.04 -14.53
N PRO A 155 7.08 11.66 -15.48
CA PRO A 155 8.49 11.42 -15.18
C PRO A 155 9.13 12.72 -14.69
N ASP A 156 9.82 12.66 -13.55
CA ASP A 156 10.63 13.77 -13.02
C ASP A 156 11.62 14.22 -14.10
N THR A 157 11.38 15.40 -14.68
CA THR A 157 12.20 15.96 -15.75
C THR A 157 13.25 16.95 -15.21
N ASP A 158 13.46 16.98 -13.89
CA ASP A 158 14.42 17.87 -13.24
C ASP A 158 15.65 17.09 -12.71
N ALA A 159 16.46 16.63 -13.66
CA ALA A 159 17.88 16.41 -13.44
C ALA A 159 18.64 17.35 -14.40
N GLN A 160 18.92 18.56 -13.92
CA GLN A 160 19.97 19.44 -14.45
C GLN A 160 20.99 19.70 -13.34
#